data_AF-A0A1C4WT40-F1
#
_entry.id   AF-A0A1C4WT40-F1
#
_cell.length_a   1.000
_cell.length_b   1.000
_cell.length_c   1.000
_cell.angle_alpha   90.00
_cell.angle_beta   90.00
_cell.angle_gamma   90.00
#
_symmetry.space_group_name_H-M   'P 1'
#
loop_
_entity.id
_entity.type
_entity.pdbx_description
1 polymer ?
#
loop_
_entity_poly.entity_id
_entity_poly.type
_entity_poly.pdbx_seq_one_letter_code
_entity_poly.pdbx_strand_id
1 'polypeptide(L)'
;MTRSTANRRAKTKQRRDHRVGPLRFNDDELRLVQLAADKAGLSVGAYVTAAAVRAACGDLHPGPPEGELRTELHDIRTILALLRWRLDMAGRDKQAELVNELLTEAINATLHQQAGAPAGHPAPPPGPDGDG
;
A
#
# COMPACT_ATOMS: atom_id res chain seq x y z
N MET A 1 -26.47 9.29 -20.94
CA MET A 1 -25.18 8.57 -21.04
C MET A 1 -24.03 9.58 -21.15
N THR A 2 -23.45 9.99 -20.02
CA THR A 2 -22.35 10.97 -19.97
C THR A 2 -21.01 10.22 -20.01
N ARG A 3 -20.30 10.29 -21.14
CA ARG A 3 -18.94 9.75 -21.28
C ARG A 3 -17.99 10.60 -20.42
N SER A 4 -17.49 10.02 -19.33
CA SER A 4 -16.44 10.61 -18.49
C SER A 4 -15.20 10.89 -19.32
N THR A 5 -14.81 12.16 -19.41
CA THR A 5 -13.63 12.65 -20.16
C THR A 5 -12.41 12.84 -19.24
N ALA A 6 -12.38 12.14 -18.10
CA ALA A 6 -11.37 12.35 -17.05
C ALA A 6 -9.96 11.81 -17.37
N ASN A 7 -9.74 11.16 -18.53
CA ASN A 7 -8.47 10.50 -18.83
C ASN A 7 -7.70 11.10 -20.02
N ARG A 8 -7.87 12.40 -20.28
CA ARG A 8 -7.12 13.07 -21.35
C ARG A 8 -5.79 13.60 -20.81
N ARG A 9 -4.77 12.73 -20.76
CA ARG A 9 -3.38 13.08 -20.46
C ARG A 9 -2.94 14.26 -21.34
N ALA A 10 -2.39 15.30 -20.73
CA ALA A 10 -1.86 16.46 -21.45
C ALA A 10 -0.83 15.99 -22.50
N LYS A 11 -1.02 16.36 -23.77
CA LYS A 11 -0.09 16.06 -24.86
C LYS A 11 1.20 16.85 -24.63
N THR A 12 2.22 16.21 -24.07
CA THR A 12 3.58 16.73 -24.12
C THR A 12 4.03 16.79 -25.58
N LYS A 13 4.60 17.93 -26.02
CA LYS A 13 5.01 18.16 -27.42
C LYS A 13 6.25 17.36 -27.84
N GLN A 14 6.94 16.71 -26.91
CA GLN A 14 8.11 15.89 -27.20
C GLN A 14 7.71 14.55 -27.81
N ARG A 15 8.40 14.17 -28.89
CA ARG A 15 8.23 12.87 -29.53
C ARG A 15 8.71 11.77 -28.59
N ARG A 16 7.95 10.67 -28.53
CA ARG A 16 8.28 9.49 -27.73
C ARG A 16 8.84 8.41 -28.65
N ASP A 17 10.12 8.54 -28.95
CA ASP A 17 10.80 7.71 -29.94
C ASP A 17 11.40 6.44 -29.33
N HIS A 18 11.59 6.40 -28.01
CA HIS A 18 12.19 5.26 -27.32
C HIS A 18 11.16 4.22 -26.94
N ARG A 19 11.39 2.97 -27.34
CA ARG A 19 10.49 1.86 -27.04
C ARG A 19 11.12 0.88 -26.05
N VAL A 20 10.47 0.68 -24.92
CA VAL A 20 10.81 -0.37 -23.96
C VAL A 20 9.57 -1.25 -23.78
N GLY A 21 9.58 -2.41 -24.46
CA GLY A 21 8.41 -3.29 -24.53
C GLY A 21 7.20 -2.62 -25.20
N PRO A 22 5.99 -2.67 -24.61
CA PRO A 22 4.81 -2.02 -25.17
C PRO A 22 4.78 -0.50 -24.93
N LEU A 23 5.64 0.04 -24.05
CA LEU A 23 5.62 1.45 -23.66
C LEU A 23 6.61 2.28 -24.47
N ARG A 24 6.23 3.56 -24.68
CA ARG A 24 7.03 4.55 -25.40
C ARG A 24 7.38 5.71 -24.47
N PHE A 25 8.63 6.17 -24.56
CA PHE A 25 9.22 7.21 -23.74
C PHE A 25 9.88 8.26 -24.62
N ASN A 26 9.88 9.52 -24.19
CA ASN A 26 10.79 10.53 -24.73
C ASN A 26 12.17 10.41 -24.05
N ASP A 27 13.14 11.25 -24.44
CA ASP A 27 14.51 11.20 -23.91
C ASP A 27 14.55 11.38 -22.38
N ASP A 28 13.82 12.38 -21.88
CA ASP A 28 13.81 12.73 -20.44
C ASP A 28 13.15 11.62 -19.61
N GLU A 29 12.02 11.10 -20.07
CA GLU A 29 11.31 9.98 -19.46
C GLU A 29 12.19 8.72 -19.46
N LEU A 30 12.87 8.41 -20.57
CA LEU A 30 13.73 7.24 -20.66
C LEU A 30 14.90 7.35 -19.67
N ARG A 31 15.53 8.52 -19.57
CA ARG A 31 16.65 8.76 -18.66
C ARG A 31 16.26 8.55 -17.20
N LEU A 32 15.07 9.01 -16.80
CA LEU A 32 14.55 8.79 -15.46
C LEU A 32 14.27 7.30 -15.19
N VAL A 33 13.69 6.60 -16.17
CA VAL A 33 13.41 5.17 -16.04
C VAL A 33 14.70 4.34 -15.97
N GLN A 34 15.73 4.70 -16.73
CA GLN A 34 17.06 4.07 -16.64
C GLN A 34 17.66 4.25 -15.25
N LEU A 35 17.69 5.48 -14.73
CA LEU A 35 18.18 5.75 -13.39
C LEU A 35 17.43 4.95 -12.31
N ALA A 36 16.11 4.82 -12.45
CA ALA A 36 15.30 4.05 -11.51
C ALA A 36 15.56 2.54 -11.62
N ALA A 37 15.77 2.03 -12.84
CA ALA A 37 16.12 0.65 -13.08
C ALA A 37 17.51 0.31 -12.51
N ASP A 38 18.49 1.18 -12.69
CA ASP A 38 19.84 1.04 -12.13
C ASP A 38 19.80 0.98 -10.60
N LYS A 39 19.05 1.89 -9.96
CA LYS A 39 18.83 1.88 -8.51
C LYS A 39 18.14 0.62 -8.00
N ALA A 40 17.28 0.03 -8.82
CA ALA A 40 16.61 -1.22 -8.52
C ALA A 40 17.46 -2.47 -8.82
N GLY A 41 18.63 -2.32 -9.45
CA GLY A 41 19.45 -3.44 -9.92
C GLY A 41 18.78 -4.27 -11.01
N LEU A 42 17.90 -3.65 -11.82
CA LEU A 42 17.09 -4.32 -12.84
C LEU A 42 17.44 -3.81 -14.24
N SER A 43 17.22 -4.64 -15.25
CA SER A 43 17.17 -4.13 -16.62
C SER A 43 15.98 -3.19 -16.80
N VAL A 44 16.12 -2.20 -17.68
CA VAL A 44 15.07 -1.20 -17.95
C VAL A 44 13.72 -1.86 -18.29
N GLY A 45 13.73 -2.93 -19.11
CA GLY A 45 12.52 -3.67 -19.47
C GLY A 45 11.88 -4.41 -18.31
N ALA A 46 12.68 -5.02 -17.43
CA ALA A 46 12.18 -5.70 -16.23
C ALA A 46 11.58 -4.70 -15.23
N TYR A 47 12.25 -3.56 -15.02
CA TYR A 47 11.76 -2.49 -14.17
C TYR A 47 10.41 -1.96 -14.64
N VAL A 48 10.28 -1.64 -15.93
CA VAL A 48 9.05 -1.11 -16.53
C VAL A 48 7.89 -2.09 -16.39
N THR A 49 8.12 -3.37 -16.66
CA THR A 49 7.10 -4.42 -16.50
C THR A 49 6.65 -4.55 -15.04
N ALA A 50 7.61 -4.61 -14.10
CA ALA A 50 7.31 -4.70 -12.68
C ALA A 50 6.55 -3.47 -12.14
N ALA A 51 6.89 -2.28 -12.62
CA ALA A 51 6.19 -1.04 -12.29
C ALA A 51 4.74 -1.05 -12.82
N ALA A 52 4.52 -1.49 -14.06
CA ALA A 52 3.18 -1.59 -14.63
C ALA A 52 2.29 -2.60 -13.89
N VAL A 53 2.84 -3.77 -13.53
CA VAL A 53 2.12 -4.76 -12.71
C VAL A 53 1.77 -4.20 -11.35
N ARG A 54 2.72 -3.55 -10.66
CA ARG A 54 2.45 -2.91 -9.35
C ARG A 54 1.37 -1.83 -9.43
N ALA A 55 1.40 -0.99 -10.47
CA ALA A 55 0.38 0.03 -10.68
C ALA A 55 -1.00 -0.61 -10.88
N ALA A 56 -1.10 -1.63 -11.73
CA ALA A 56 -2.35 -2.36 -11.94
C ALA A 56 -2.84 -3.05 -10.66
N CYS A 57 -1.94 -3.61 -9.85
CA CYS A 57 -2.29 -4.20 -8.55
C CYS A 57 -2.79 -3.13 -7.55
N GLY A 58 -2.18 -1.94 -7.54
CA GLY A 58 -2.61 -0.82 -6.69
C GLY A 58 -3.97 -0.23 -7.09
N ASP A 59 -4.32 -0.27 -8.39
CA ASP A 59 -5.64 0.13 -8.88
C ASP A 59 -6.73 -0.90 -8.49
N LEU A 60 -6.36 -2.18 -8.36
CA LEU A 60 -7.26 -3.27 -7.96
C LEU A 60 -7.40 -3.40 -6.44
N HIS A 61 -6.35 -3.05 -5.70
CA HIS A 61 -6.32 -2.99 -4.24
C HIS A 61 -5.84 -1.61 -3.86
N PRO A 62 -6.74 -0.59 -3.78
CA PRO A 62 -6.36 0.63 -3.10
C PRO A 62 -5.88 0.19 -1.72
N GLY A 63 -4.61 0.49 -1.40
CA GLY A 63 -4.08 0.26 -0.06
C GLY A 63 -5.01 0.89 0.98
N PRO A 64 -4.92 0.48 2.25
CA PRO A 64 -5.76 1.03 3.30
C PRO A 64 -5.76 2.56 3.15
N PRO A 65 -6.94 3.22 3.09
CA PRO A 65 -7.03 4.64 2.85
C PRO A 65 -6.05 5.37 3.78
N GLU A 66 -5.42 6.47 3.33
CA GLU A 66 -4.45 7.21 4.15
C GLU A 66 -4.95 7.52 5.59
N GLY A 67 -6.27 7.53 5.80
CA GLY A 67 -6.90 7.58 7.12
C GLY A 67 -6.64 6.36 8.00
N GLU A 68 -6.70 5.13 7.49
CA GLU A 68 -6.38 3.89 8.22
C GLU A 68 -4.89 3.86 8.61
N LEU A 69 -3.98 4.21 7.69
CA LEU A 69 -2.54 4.30 8.00
C LEU A 69 -2.23 5.35 9.09
N ARG A 70 -2.98 6.47 9.10
CA ARG A 70 -2.85 7.50 10.14
C ARG A 70 -3.41 7.05 11.48
N THR A 71 -4.51 6.29 11.48
CA THR A 71 -5.08 5.68 12.69
C THR A 71 -4.13 4.65 13.28
N GLU A 72 -3.56 3.76 12.47
CA GLU A 72 -2.56 2.77 12.92
C GLU A 72 -1.33 3.45 13.53
N LEU A 73 -0.81 4.52 12.91
CA LEU A 73 0.31 5.28 13.48
C LEU A 73 -0.06 6.02 14.76
N HIS A 74 -1.30 6.49 14.89
CA HIS A 74 -1.81 7.11 16.11
C HIS A 74 -1.92 6.09 17.25
N ASP A 75 -2.39 4.88 16.96
CA ASP A 75 -2.54 3.80 17.92
C ASP A 75 -1.16 3.29 18.39
N ILE A 76 -0.22 3.10 17.47
CA ILE A 76 1.17 2.75 17.80
C ILE A 76 1.80 3.81 18.72
N ARG A 77 1.59 5.10 18.43
CA ARG A 77 2.09 6.20 19.28
C ARG A 77 1.47 6.18 20.68
N THR A 78 0.17 5.88 20.77
CA THR A 78 -0.54 5.80 22.05
C THR A 78 -0.03 4.64 22.89
N ILE A 79 0.16 3.47 22.27
CA ILE A 79 0.76 2.30 22.92
C ILE A 79 2.16 2.63 23.44
N LEU A 80 3.03 3.23 22.62
CA LEU A 80 4.38 3.60 23.04
C LEU A 80 4.38 4.61 24.20
N ALA A 81 3.44 5.55 24.23
CA ALA A 81 3.31 6.51 25.34
C ALA A 81 2.89 5.81 26.65
N LEU A 82 1.96 4.86 26.58
CA LEU A 82 1.54 4.06 27.73
C LEU A 82 2.67 3.15 28.24
N LEU A 83 3.42 2.53 27.33
CA LEU A 83 4.59 1.72 27.68
C LEU A 83 5.63 2.55 28.42
N ARG A 84 5.96 3.74 27.90
CA ARG A 84 6.89 4.65 28.55
C ARG A 84 6.43 5.05 29.95
N TRP A 85 5.16 5.39 30.11
CA TRP A 85 4.60 5.74 31.42
C TRP A 85 4.68 4.56 32.41
N ARG A 86 4.37 3.33 31.95
CA ARG A 86 4.49 2.12 32.79
C ARG A 86 5.95 1.83 33.18
N LEU A 87 6.90 2.09 32.29
CA LEU A 87 8.33 1.94 32.58
C LEU A 87 8.85 2.99 33.56
N ASP A 88 8.37 4.23 33.46
CA ASP A 88 8.71 5.30 34.40
C ASP A 88 8.19 5.00 35.83
N MET A 89 7.08 4.25 35.94
CA MET A 89 6.53 3.77 37.20
C MET A 89 7.19 2.48 37.72
N ALA A 90 7.90 1.74 36.87
CA ALA A 90 8.58 0.51 37.23
C ALA A 90 9.99 0.80 37.77
N GLY A 91 10.35 0.18 38.89
CA GLY A 91 11.72 0.20 39.38
C GLY A 91 12.69 -0.37 38.33
N ARG A 92 13.89 0.22 38.22
CA ARG A 92 14.87 -0.09 37.16
C ARG A 92 15.17 -1.59 37.01
N ASP A 93 15.08 -2.33 38.11
CA ASP A 93 15.44 -3.76 38.16
C ASP A 93 14.40 -4.67 37.47
N LYS A 94 13.20 -4.16 37.17
CA LYS A 94 12.11 -4.92 36.51
C LYS A 94 11.75 -4.39 35.12
N GLN A 95 12.43 -3.35 34.63
CA GLN A 95 12.08 -2.70 33.38
C GLN A 95 12.24 -3.62 32.16
N ALA A 96 13.29 -4.45 32.10
CA ALA A 96 13.53 -5.30 30.93
C ALA A 96 12.47 -6.41 30.75
N GLU A 97 12.06 -7.04 31.86
CA GLU A 97 11.00 -8.05 31.86
C GLU A 97 9.64 -7.42 31.53
N LEU A 98 9.36 -6.24 32.12
CA LEU A 98 8.14 -5.50 31.86
C LEU A 98 8.05 -4.99 30.41
N VAL A 99 9.15 -4.56 29.79
CA VAL A 99 9.18 -4.21 28.36
C VAL A 99 8.75 -5.39 27.51
N ASN A 100 9.29 -6.58 27.79
CA ASN A 100 9.07 -7.75 26.95
C ASN A 100 7.62 -8.28 27.05
N GLU A 101 7.06 -8.29 28.27
CA GLU A 101 5.66 -8.63 28.51
C GLU A 101 4.72 -7.64 27.80
N LEU A 102 4.96 -6.34 27.96
CA LEU A 102 4.07 -5.33 27.42
C LEU A 102 4.15 -5.21 25.87
N LEU A 103 5.32 -5.43 25.28
CA LEU A 103 5.46 -5.51 23.82
C LEU A 103 4.74 -6.73 23.26
N THR A 104 4.84 -7.87 23.94
CA THR A 104 4.13 -9.10 23.55
C THR A 104 2.62 -8.92 23.60
N GLU A 105 2.11 -8.29 24.68
CA GLU A 105 0.69 -7.95 24.81
C GLU A 105 0.22 -7.01 23.70
N ALA A 106 0.97 -5.95 23.40
CA ALA A 106 0.65 -5.00 22.35
C ALA A 106 0.62 -5.65 20.96
N ILE A 107 1.63 -6.47 20.63
CA ILE A 107 1.70 -7.19 19.36
C ILE A 107 0.50 -8.13 19.21
N ASN A 108 0.18 -8.90 20.26
CA ASN A 108 -0.95 -9.83 20.25
C ASN A 108 -2.28 -9.09 20.08
N ALA A 109 -2.47 -7.94 20.74
CA ALA A 109 -3.67 -7.11 20.59
C ALA A 109 -3.84 -6.59 19.16
N THR A 110 -2.76 -6.12 18.53
CA THR A 110 -2.80 -5.66 17.13
C THR A 110 -3.06 -6.79 16.14
N LEU A 111 -2.48 -7.98 16.36
CA LEU A 111 -2.72 -9.15 15.50
C LEU A 111 -4.16 -9.66 15.59
N HIS A 112 -4.77 -9.64 16.78
CA HIS A 112 -6.16 -10.05 16.96
C HIS A 112 -7.16 -9.06 16.35
N GLN A 113 -6.86 -7.76 16.35
CA GLN A 113 -7.67 -6.75 15.65
C GLN A 113 -7.62 -6.92 14.12
N GLN A 114 -6.48 -7.32 13.56
CA GLN A 114 -6.34 -7.60 12.13
C GLN A 114 -7.02 -8.91 11.69
N ALA A 115 -7.12 -9.91 12.58
CA ALA A 115 -7.80 -11.17 12.31
C ALA A 115 -9.34 -11.09 12.39
N GLY A 116 -9.89 -9.97 12.90
CA GLY A 116 -11.31 -9.79 13.21
C GLY A 116 -12.17 -9.19 12.10
N ALA A 117 -11.67 -8.97 10.88
CA ALA A 117 -12.49 -8.51 9.76
C ALA A 117 -13.11 -9.72 9.02
N PRO A 118 -14.39 -10.08 9.24
CA PRO A 118 -15.02 -11.11 8.44
C PRO A 118 -15.14 -10.61 6.99
N ALA A 119 -14.46 -11.30 6.08
CA ALA A 119 -14.73 -11.26 4.65
C ALA A 119 -16.11 -11.90 4.39
N GLY A 120 -17.18 -11.21 4.81
CA GLY A 120 -18.56 -11.61 4.59
C GLY A 120 -19.20 -10.66 3.60
N HIS A 121 -18.87 -10.79 2.32
CA HIS A 121 -19.69 -10.17 1.28
C HIS A 121 -20.94 -11.05 1.15
N PRO A 122 -22.15 -10.58 1.48
CA PRO A 122 -23.35 -11.39 1.26
C PRO A 122 -23.50 -11.62 -0.25
N ALA A 123 -23.64 -12.89 -0.63
CA ALA A 123 -23.88 -13.26 -2.02
C ALA A 123 -25.13 -12.54 -2.54
N PRO A 124 -25.09 -11.95 -3.75
CA PRO A 124 -26.26 -11.32 -4.33
C PRO A 124 -27.37 -12.38 -4.56
N PRO A 125 -28.65 -12.04 -4.33
CA PRO A 125 -29.74 -12.97 -4.53
C PRO A 125 -29.83 -13.39 -6.01
N PRO A 126 -30.22 -14.65 -6.31
CA PRO A 126 -30.41 -15.09 -7.68
C PRO A 126 -31.53 -14.26 -8.33
N GLY A 127 -31.22 -13.65 -9.48
CA GLY A 127 -32.18 -12.93 -10.30
C GLY A 127 -33.20 -13.89 -10.93
N PRO A 128 -34.39 -13.39 -11.32
CA PRO A 128 -35.45 -14.24 -11.81
C PRO A 128 -35.06 -14.85 -13.17
N ASP A 129 -35.27 -16.16 -13.28
CA ASP A 129 -35.14 -16.93 -14.52
C ASP A 129 -36.01 -16.28 -15.61
N GLY A 130 -35.35 -15.80 -16.66
CA GLY A 130 -36.01 -15.33 -17.86
C GLY A 130 -36.40 -16.53 -18.71
N ASP A 131 -37.70 -16.84 -18.74
CA ASP A 131 -38.32 -17.71 -19.72
C ASP A 131 -37.96 -17.26 -21.15
N GLY A 132 -37.48 -18.22 -21.94
CA GLY A 132 -37.28 -18.12 -23.39
C GLY A 132 -37.52 -19.46 -24.04
#